data_AF-A0A6J5E066-F1
#
_entry.id   AF-A0A6J5E066-F1
#
_cell.length_a   1.000
_cell.length_b   1.000
_cell.length_c   1.000
_cell.angle_alpha   90.00
_cell.angle_beta   90.00
_cell.angle_gamma   90.00
#
_symmetry.space_group_name_H-M   'P 1'
#
loop_
_entity.id
_entity.type
_entity.pdbx_description
1 polymer ?
#
loop_
_entity_poly.entity_id
_entity_poly.type
_entity_poly.pdbx_seq_one_letter_code
_entity_poly.pdbx_strand_id
1 'polypeptide(L)'
;MSDYFSDRQNGPRARTEQVISPTVWAGLVATVQALINSGAFGLRFPERCPDGQATCGGDSDALAASVSAEMPGLAWPLETVSVEGEGYFSKRQPFAPDTLLVLDFIEFVHALVAKPIPGKYHDFFSHHHLTFDQEAGQEEFRATVNRIFARNGVAFEMLPNGRIERLLPPVLGEELKRTLFNTGDRTLDNMLDECRAKFSDRNPLVRREALERLWDAWERLKSLADPSDKKRSVKIILDAVTSVPLLRERLEIEATELNSIGN
;
A
#
# COMPACT_ATOMS: atom_id res chain seq x y z
N MET A 1 -7.83 5.17 -18.39
CA MET A 1 -7.98 6.63 -18.58
C MET A 1 -9.25 7.06 -17.87
N SER A 2 -9.17 7.88 -16.81
CA SER A 2 -10.36 8.52 -16.23
C SER A 2 -9.99 9.62 -15.23
N ASP A 3 -9.21 10.60 -15.66
CA ASP A 3 -9.03 11.81 -14.84
C ASP A 3 -10.40 12.48 -14.74
N TYR A 4 -10.95 12.62 -13.53
CA TYR A 4 -12.21 13.35 -13.36
C TYR A 4 -11.98 14.84 -13.61
N PHE A 5 -13.07 15.59 -13.74
CA PHE A 5 -12.99 17.02 -14.01
C PHE A 5 -12.05 17.75 -13.05
N SER A 6 -12.14 17.46 -11.74
CA SER A 6 -11.26 18.04 -10.71
C SER A 6 -9.78 17.75 -10.95
N ASP A 7 -9.47 16.55 -11.42
CA ASP A 7 -8.09 16.08 -11.60
C ASP A 7 -7.46 16.81 -12.80
N ARG A 8 -8.27 17.11 -13.83
CA ARG A 8 -7.85 17.91 -14.98
C ARG A 8 -7.71 19.41 -14.67
N GLN A 9 -8.50 19.94 -13.74
CA GLN A 9 -8.44 21.36 -13.37
C GLN A 9 -7.35 21.66 -12.34
N ASN A 10 -7.21 20.81 -11.33
CA ASN A 10 -6.36 21.06 -10.17
C ASN A 10 -5.07 20.23 -10.17
N GLY A 11 -4.93 19.31 -11.12
CA GLY A 11 -3.89 18.28 -11.08
C GLY A 11 -4.23 17.12 -10.14
N PRO A 12 -3.41 16.05 -10.15
CA PRO A 12 -3.61 14.90 -9.27
C PRO A 12 -3.37 15.28 -7.80
N ARG A 13 -4.15 14.69 -6.89
CA ARG A 13 -3.93 14.82 -5.45
C ARG A 13 -2.60 14.18 -5.07
N ALA A 14 -1.83 14.86 -4.21
CA ALA A 14 -0.61 14.28 -3.65
C ALA A 14 -0.93 13.00 -2.85
N ARG A 15 -0.13 11.96 -3.06
CA ARG A 15 -0.35 10.63 -2.48
C ARG A 15 0.56 10.40 -1.29
N THR A 16 0.16 10.94 -0.14
CA THR A 16 0.94 10.93 1.11
C THR A 16 0.29 10.13 2.23
N GLU A 17 -0.98 9.73 2.09
CA GLU A 17 -1.72 8.99 3.10
C GLU A 17 -1.27 7.53 3.14
N GLN A 18 -0.83 7.06 4.30
CA GLN A 18 -0.20 5.73 4.44
C GLN A 18 -1.11 4.73 5.15
N VAL A 19 -2.32 5.15 5.49
CA VAL A 19 -3.33 4.35 6.18
C VAL A 19 -4.55 4.25 5.27
N ILE A 20 -5.10 3.05 5.15
CA ILE A 20 -6.40 2.86 4.50
C ILE A 20 -7.48 3.36 5.46
N SER A 21 -8.09 4.50 5.13
CA SER A 21 -9.19 5.05 5.92
C SER A 21 -10.48 4.23 5.76
N PRO A 22 -11.43 4.34 6.70
CA PRO A 22 -12.76 3.73 6.57
C PRO A 22 -13.47 4.05 5.25
N THR A 23 -13.30 5.27 4.72
CA THR A 23 -13.87 5.67 3.43
C THR A 23 -13.26 4.89 2.27
N VAL A 24 -11.93 4.73 2.27
CA VAL A 24 -11.23 3.95 1.23
C VAL A 24 -11.63 2.48 1.33
N TRP A 25 -11.63 1.93 2.54
CA TRP A 25 -12.05 0.55 2.79
C TRP A 25 -13.47 0.28 2.30
N ALA A 26 -14.44 1.13 2.64
CA ALA A 26 -15.81 0.97 2.18
C ALA A 26 -15.94 0.98 0.64
N GLY A 27 -15.14 1.81 -0.05
CA GLY A 27 -15.09 1.83 -1.52
C GLY A 27 -14.49 0.55 -2.12
N LEU A 28 -13.47 -0.02 -1.47
CA LEU A 28 -12.88 -1.30 -1.86
C LEU A 28 -13.86 -2.46 -1.63
N VAL A 29 -14.54 -2.49 -0.48
CA VAL A 29 -15.59 -3.48 -0.17
C VAL A 29 -16.70 -3.43 -1.22
N ALA A 30 -17.18 -2.24 -1.58
CA ALA A 30 -18.19 -2.08 -2.62
C ALA A 30 -17.72 -2.60 -4.00
N THR A 31 -16.43 -2.38 -4.32
CA THR A 31 -15.82 -2.91 -5.55
C THR A 31 -15.81 -4.44 -5.55
N VAL A 32 -15.38 -5.06 -4.44
CA VAL A 32 -15.34 -6.53 -4.32
C VAL A 32 -16.75 -7.13 -4.31
N GLN A 33 -17.72 -6.50 -3.63
CA GLN A 33 -19.10 -6.97 -3.67
C GLN A 33 -19.68 -6.95 -5.08
N ALA A 34 -19.36 -5.94 -5.90
CA ALA A 34 -19.75 -5.91 -7.30
C ALA A 34 -19.11 -7.04 -8.11
N LEU A 35 -17.86 -7.42 -7.82
CA LEU A 35 -17.19 -8.56 -8.44
C LEU A 35 -17.80 -9.90 -8.03
N ILE A 36 -18.19 -10.06 -6.75
CA ILE A 36 -18.92 -11.24 -6.27
C ILE A 36 -20.24 -11.36 -7.04
N ASN A 37 -21.01 -10.27 -7.11
CA ASN A 37 -22.32 -10.25 -7.75
C ASN A 37 -22.25 -10.50 -9.26
N SER A 38 -21.13 -10.20 -9.93
CA SER A 38 -20.95 -10.47 -11.36
C SER A 38 -20.45 -11.90 -11.64
N GLY A 39 -20.09 -12.67 -10.62
CA GLY A 39 -19.50 -13.99 -10.77
C GLY A 39 -18.02 -13.95 -11.17
N ALA A 40 -17.32 -12.82 -10.98
CA ALA A 40 -15.94 -12.63 -11.41
C ALA A 40 -14.92 -13.60 -10.77
N PHE A 41 -15.32 -14.29 -9.69
CA PHE A 41 -14.50 -15.32 -9.04
C PHE A 41 -14.79 -16.75 -9.56
N GLY A 42 -15.74 -16.90 -10.48
CA GLY A 42 -16.19 -18.19 -11.00
C GLY A 42 -15.13 -18.99 -11.79
N LEU A 43 -14.05 -18.34 -12.23
CA LEU A 43 -12.90 -19.05 -12.81
C LEU A 43 -12.21 -19.95 -11.77
N ARG A 44 -12.02 -19.44 -10.53
CA ARG A 44 -11.37 -20.16 -9.44
C ARG A 44 -12.35 -20.95 -8.59
N PHE A 45 -13.51 -20.36 -8.30
CA PHE A 45 -14.56 -20.92 -7.46
C PHE A 45 -15.85 -21.06 -8.28
N PRO A 46 -15.94 -22.05 -9.19
CA PRO A 46 -17.06 -22.16 -10.10
C PRO A 46 -18.33 -22.61 -9.40
N GLU A 47 -19.40 -21.83 -9.51
CA GLU A 47 -20.75 -22.33 -9.31
C GLU A 47 -21.21 -23.03 -10.60
N ARG A 48 -21.66 -24.29 -10.48
CA ARG A 48 -22.06 -25.12 -11.63
C ARG A 48 -23.57 -25.07 -11.84
N CYS A 49 -23.98 -25.05 -13.10
CA CYS A 49 -25.38 -25.18 -13.48
C CYS A 49 -25.97 -26.48 -12.88
N PRO A 50 -27.16 -26.45 -12.24
CA PRO A 50 -27.67 -27.63 -11.52
C PRO A 50 -27.86 -28.89 -12.37
N ASP A 51 -28.08 -28.74 -13.67
CA ASP A 51 -28.26 -29.84 -14.62
C ASP A 51 -27.09 -30.00 -15.61
N GLY A 52 -25.93 -29.42 -15.33
CA GLY A 52 -24.79 -29.44 -16.23
C GLY A 52 -23.43 -29.19 -15.57
N GLN A 53 -22.38 -29.14 -16.40
CA GLN A 53 -21.02 -28.84 -15.95
C GLN A 53 -20.59 -27.41 -16.28
N ALA A 54 -21.45 -26.61 -16.92
CA ALA A 54 -21.14 -25.23 -17.24
C ALA A 54 -21.05 -24.39 -15.95
N THR A 55 -20.10 -23.47 -15.90
CA THR A 55 -20.04 -22.46 -14.83
C THR A 55 -21.14 -21.43 -15.08
N CYS A 56 -21.95 -21.10 -14.08
CA CYS A 56 -23.01 -20.08 -14.18
C CYS A 56 -22.83 -18.92 -13.20
N GLY A 57 -21.83 -19.02 -12.30
CA GLY A 57 -21.57 -18.02 -11.27
C GLY A 57 -20.28 -18.31 -10.51
N GLY A 58 -20.15 -17.67 -9.35
CA GLY A 58 -19.06 -17.90 -8.41
C GLY A 58 -19.59 -18.46 -7.09
N ASP A 59 -18.97 -19.53 -6.59
CA ASP A 59 -19.28 -20.12 -5.29
C ASP A 59 -18.79 -19.17 -4.17
N SER A 60 -19.74 -18.46 -3.56
CA SER A 60 -19.47 -17.48 -2.51
C SER A 60 -18.96 -18.12 -1.22
N ASP A 61 -19.36 -19.36 -0.93
CA ASP A 61 -18.96 -20.07 0.28
C ASP A 61 -17.52 -20.57 0.16
N ALA A 62 -17.14 -21.07 -1.02
CA ALA A 62 -15.75 -21.42 -1.32
C ALA A 62 -14.84 -20.18 -1.29
N LEU A 63 -15.28 -19.05 -1.84
CA LEU A 63 -14.57 -17.78 -1.74
C LEU A 63 -14.39 -17.36 -0.27
N ALA A 64 -15.48 -17.38 0.51
CA ALA A 64 -15.46 -17.05 1.92
C ALA A 64 -14.45 -17.90 2.71
N ALA A 65 -14.49 -19.22 2.49
CA ALA A 65 -13.56 -20.15 3.13
C ALA A 65 -12.09 -19.87 2.76
N SER A 66 -11.82 -19.52 1.50
CA SER A 66 -10.46 -19.14 1.05
C SER A 66 -9.99 -17.85 1.72
N VAL A 67 -10.86 -16.84 1.81
CA VAL A 67 -10.53 -15.57 2.48
C VAL A 67 -10.25 -15.81 3.96
N SER A 68 -11.11 -16.54 4.66
CA SER A 68 -10.90 -16.83 6.09
C SER A 68 -9.63 -17.64 6.36
N ALA A 69 -9.24 -18.53 5.44
CA ALA A 69 -8.04 -19.34 5.59
C ALA A 69 -6.75 -18.54 5.37
N GLU A 70 -6.73 -17.64 4.38
CA GLU A 70 -5.55 -16.85 4.04
C GLU A 70 -5.42 -15.55 4.87
N MET A 71 -6.54 -15.02 5.37
CA MET A 71 -6.62 -13.78 6.13
C MET A 71 -7.46 -13.96 7.41
N PRO A 72 -6.99 -14.73 8.42
CA PRO A 72 -7.77 -15.07 9.62
C PRO A 72 -8.19 -13.87 10.49
N GLY A 73 -7.62 -12.69 10.26
CA GLY A 73 -8.02 -11.43 10.93
C GLY A 73 -9.05 -10.59 10.15
N LEU A 74 -9.45 -11.00 8.95
CA LEU A 74 -10.40 -10.28 8.12
C LEU A 74 -11.80 -10.84 8.33
N ALA A 75 -12.72 -9.98 8.81
CA ALA A 75 -14.12 -10.36 8.95
C ALA A 75 -14.73 -10.70 7.58
N TRP A 76 -15.53 -11.77 7.54
CA TRP A 76 -16.34 -12.14 6.38
C TRP A 76 -17.79 -12.42 6.80
N PRO A 77 -18.80 -11.79 6.18
CA PRO A 77 -18.72 -10.78 5.13
C PRO A 77 -17.93 -9.52 5.54
N LEU A 78 -17.38 -8.81 4.56
CA LEU A 78 -16.52 -7.64 4.81
C LEU A 78 -17.30 -6.55 5.57
N GLU A 79 -16.79 -6.16 6.73
CA GLU A 79 -17.40 -5.15 7.59
C GLU A 79 -16.83 -3.75 7.30
N THR A 80 -17.71 -2.75 7.16
CA THR A 80 -17.30 -1.34 6.99
C THR A 80 -17.72 -0.45 8.17
N VAL A 81 -18.33 -1.05 9.19
CA VAL A 81 -18.86 -0.36 10.37
C VAL A 81 -18.55 -1.20 11.60
N SER A 82 -17.98 -0.57 12.62
CA SER A 82 -17.83 -1.18 13.94
C SER A 82 -18.92 -0.65 14.89
N VAL A 83 -19.26 -1.46 15.88
CA VAL A 83 -20.23 -1.12 16.93
C VAL A 83 -19.48 -0.97 18.24
N GLU A 84 -19.52 0.23 18.81
CA GLU A 84 -18.99 0.49 20.15
C GLU A 84 -20.11 0.57 21.19
N GLY A 85 -19.90 -0.08 22.34
CA GLY A 85 -20.85 -0.14 23.44
C GLY A 85 -21.87 -1.27 23.33
N GLU A 86 -22.65 -1.47 24.38
CA GLU A 86 -23.63 -2.56 24.48
C GLU A 86 -25.07 -2.04 24.54
N GLY A 87 -25.99 -2.78 23.93
CA GLY A 87 -27.42 -2.52 23.99
C GLY A 87 -27.85 -1.18 23.37
N TYR A 88 -28.75 -0.48 24.05
CA TYR A 88 -29.40 0.75 23.55
C TYR A 88 -28.42 1.90 23.27
N PHE A 89 -27.23 1.87 23.88
CA PHE A 89 -26.21 2.92 23.70
C PHE A 89 -25.17 2.58 22.63
N SER A 90 -25.37 1.50 21.88
CA SER A 90 -24.46 1.11 20.81
C SER A 90 -24.34 2.22 19.76
N LYS A 91 -23.11 2.60 19.44
CA LYS A 91 -22.79 3.58 18.40
C LYS A 91 -22.14 2.87 17.23
N ARG A 92 -22.67 3.14 16.04
CA ARG A 92 -22.11 2.66 14.77
C ARG A 92 -21.14 3.71 14.25
N GLN A 93 -19.91 3.29 13.95
CA GLN A 93 -18.90 4.17 13.38
C GLN A 93 -18.21 3.53 12.17
N PRO A 94 -17.76 4.33 11.19
CA PRO A 94 -16.99 3.81 10.06
C PRO A 94 -15.76 3.03 10.54
N PHE A 95 -15.53 1.88 9.92
CA PHE A 95 -14.44 0.98 10.29
C PHE A 95 -13.60 0.63 9.06
N ALA A 96 -12.30 0.43 9.29
CA ALA A 96 -11.38 -0.23 8.37
C ALA A 96 -10.50 -1.20 9.17
N PRO A 97 -10.17 -2.38 8.63
CA PRO A 97 -9.13 -3.25 9.17
C PRO A 97 -7.74 -2.59 9.14
N ASP A 98 -6.74 -3.28 9.71
CA ASP A 98 -5.35 -2.85 9.58
C ASP A 98 -4.95 -2.70 8.10
N THR A 99 -4.15 -1.68 7.81
CA THR A 99 -3.76 -1.35 6.43
C THR A 99 -3.07 -2.52 5.74
N LEU A 100 -2.16 -3.23 6.39
CA LEU A 100 -1.47 -4.36 5.76
C LEU A 100 -2.44 -5.49 5.40
N LEU A 101 -3.37 -5.81 6.30
CA LEU A 101 -4.41 -6.80 6.04
C LEU A 101 -5.30 -6.41 4.85
N VAL A 102 -5.64 -5.13 4.72
CA VAL A 102 -6.37 -4.63 3.55
C VAL A 102 -5.53 -4.77 2.27
N LEU A 103 -4.24 -4.44 2.31
CA LEU A 103 -3.37 -4.55 1.13
C LEU A 103 -3.22 -6.02 0.68
N ASP A 104 -3.02 -6.94 1.62
CA ASP A 104 -2.95 -8.39 1.35
C ASP A 104 -4.26 -8.89 0.71
N PHE A 105 -5.41 -8.46 1.22
CA PHE A 105 -6.71 -8.81 0.66
C PHE A 105 -6.88 -8.30 -0.78
N ILE A 106 -6.41 -7.10 -1.11
CA ILE A 106 -6.51 -6.58 -2.47
C ILE A 106 -5.58 -7.35 -3.43
N GLU A 107 -4.36 -7.71 -3.01
CA GLU A 107 -3.48 -8.58 -3.81
C GLU A 107 -4.13 -9.96 -4.04
N PHE A 108 -4.77 -10.53 -3.01
CA PHE A 108 -5.55 -11.76 -3.10
C PHE A 108 -6.69 -11.64 -4.13
N VAL A 109 -7.50 -10.58 -4.06
CA VAL A 109 -8.60 -10.36 -5.04
C VAL A 109 -8.05 -10.25 -6.45
N HIS A 110 -6.95 -9.52 -6.67
CA HIS A 110 -6.32 -9.43 -7.98
C HIS A 110 -5.87 -10.79 -8.50
N ALA A 111 -5.29 -11.64 -7.65
CA ALA A 111 -4.86 -12.97 -8.06
C ALA A 111 -6.01 -13.84 -8.60
N LEU A 112 -7.24 -13.62 -8.11
CA LEU A 112 -8.39 -14.50 -8.38
C LEU A 112 -9.42 -13.92 -9.35
N VAL A 113 -9.50 -12.60 -9.49
CA VAL A 113 -10.52 -11.95 -10.31
C VAL A 113 -10.34 -12.28 -11.78
N ALA A 114 -11.45 -12.61 -12.44
CA ALA A 114 -11.51 -12.76 -13.88
C ALA A 114 -12.79 -12.13 -14.42
N LYS A 115 -12.71 -11.47 -15.57
CA LYS A 115 -13.86 -10.84 -16.20
C LYS A 115 -14.82 -11.92 -16.71
N PRO A 116 -16.06 -12.00 -16.20
CA PRO A 116 -17.03 -12.96 -16.69
C PRO A 116 -17.51 -12.55 -18.09
N ILE A 117 -17.53 -13.52 -19.00
CA ILE A 117 -18.00 -13.37 -20.37
C ILE A 117 -19.27 -14.22 -20.50
N PRO A 118 -20.45 -13.60 -20.64
CA PRO A 118 -21.70 -14.33 -20.78
C PRO A 118 -21.72 -15.07 -22.11
N GLY A 119 -21.84 -16.39 -22.04
CA GLY A 119 -22.06 -17.27 -23.18
C GLY A 119 -23.56 -17.56 -23.37
N LYS A 120 -23.86 -18.82 -23.69
CA LYS A 120 -25.25 -19.30 -23.90
C LYS A 120 -26.12 -18.98 -22.69
N TYR A 121 -27.28 -18.38 -22.94
CA TYR A 121 -28.33 -18.24 -21.94
C TYR A 121 -29.10 -19.54 -21.78
N HIS A 122 -29.36 -19.93 -20.54
CA HIS A 122 -30.11 -21.12 -20.17
C HIS A 122 -31.45 -20.72 -19.56
N ASP A 123 -32.51 -20.76 -20.36
CA ASP A 123 -33.83 -20.24 -19.99
C ASP A 123 -34.40 -20.87 -18.72
N PHE A 124 -34.27 -22.20 -18.57
CA PHE A 124 -34.89 -22.95 -17.47
C PHE A 124 -34.40 -22.51 -16.09
N PHE A 125 -33.10 -22.26 -15.94
CA PHE A 125 -32.49 -21.70 -14.72
C PHE A 125 -32.26 -20.18 -14.79
N SER A 126 -32.62 -19.55 -15.90
CA SER A 126 -32.54 -18.10 -16.12
C SER A 126 -31.15 -17.48 -15.90
N HIS A 127 -30.07 -18.19 -16.29
CA HIS A 127 -28.69 -17.69 -16.17
C HIS A 127 -27.90 -17.84 -17.47
N HIS A 128 -26.74 -17.17 -17.54
CA HIS A 128 -25.75 -17.42 -18.60
C HIS A 128 -24.72 -18.46 -18.15
N HIS A 129 -24.30 -19.31 -19.07
CA HIS A 129 -23.07 -20.06 -18.92
C HIS A 129 -21.88 -19.13 -19.15
N LEU A 130 -20.99 -19.03 -18.18
CA LEU A 130 -19.88 -18.10 -18.15
C LEU A 130 -18.59 -18.73 -18.66
N THR A 131 -17.83 -17.93 -19.40
CA THR A 131 -16.39 -18.11 -19.61
C THR A 131 -15.68 -16.90 -19.00
N PHE A 132 -14.34 -16.89 -18.95
CA PHE A 132 -13.61 -15.88 -18.19
C PHE A 132 -12.38 -15.37 -18.92
N ASP A 133 -12.12 -14.07 -18.80
CA ASP A 133 -10.86 -13.42 -19.20
C ASP A 133 -10.17 -12.88 -17.94
N GLN A 134 -9.15 -13.58 -17.49
CA GLN A 134 -8.46 -13.25 -16.24
C GLN A 134 -7.64 -11.96 -16.36
N GLU A 135 -6.94 -11.76 -17.47
CA GLU A 135 -6.09 -10.58 -17.67
C GLU A 135 -6.93 -9.31 -17.73
N ALA A 136 -8.06 -9.33 -18.44
CA ALA A 136 -8.97 -8.19 -18.47
C ALA A 136 -9.58 -7.89 -17.09
N GLY A 137 -9.95 -8.93 -16.32
CA GLY A 137 -10.48 -8.76 -14.96
C GLY A 137 -9.45 -8.14 -14.02
N GLN A 138 -8.21 -8.62 -14.09
CA GLN A 138 -7.07 -8.11 -13.32
C GLN A 138 -6.77 -6.65 -13.63
N GLU A 139 -6.71 -6.28 -14.90
CA GLU A 139 -6.45 -4.90 -15.32
C GLU A 139 -7.59 -3.95 -14.91
N GLU A 140 -8.85 -4.35 -15.08
CA GLU A 140 -10.01 -3.55 -14.65
C GLU A 140 -10.03 -3.34 -13.13
N PHE A 141 -9.71 -4.38 -12.36
CA PHE A 141 -9.61 -4.30 -10.90
C PHE A 141 -8.45 -3.40 -10.48
N ARG A 142 -7.25 -3.62 -11.03
CA ARG A 142 -6.06 -2.79 -10.78
C ARG A 142 -6.32 -1.31 -11.06
N ALA A 143 -6.90 -0.99 -12.21
CA ALA A 143 -7.25 0.37 -12.59
C ALA A 143 -8.25 1.01 -11.60
N THR A 144 -9.19 0.22 -11.07
CA THR A 144 -10.16 0.68 -10.07
C THR A 144 -9.51 0.94 -8.71
N VAL A 145 -8.69 0.00 -8.21
CA VAL A 145 -7.93 0.16 -6.97
C VAL A 145 -7.03 1.40 -7.04
N ASN A 146 -6.24 1.53 -8.10
CA ASN A 146 -5.33 2.67 -8.25
C ASN A 146 -6.07 4.00 -8.36
N ARG A 147 -7.25 4.03 -9.00
CA ARG A 147 -8.12 5.22 -9.03
C ARG A 147 -8.62 5.57 -7.63
N ILE A 148 -9.08 4.61 -6.84
CA ILE A 148 -9.50 4.83 -5.45
C ILE A 148 -8.34 5.39 -4.63
N PHE A 149 -7.16 4.76 -4.73
CA PHE A 149 -5.99 5.21 -3.99
C PHE A 149 -5.54 6.61 -4.39
N ALA A 150 -5.43 6.92 -5.68
CA ALA A 150 -5.01 8.24 -6.16
C ALA A 150 -5.97 9.34 -5.68
N ARG A 151 -7.29 9.13 -5.78
CA ARG A 151 -8.28 10.13 -5.38
C ARG A 151 -8.34 10.39 -3.88
N ASN A 152 -7.96 9.41 -3.07
CA ASN A 152 -7.91 9.53 -1.62
C ASN A 152 -6.51 9.89 -1.11
N GLY A 153 -5.54 10.13 -2.00
CA GLY A 153 -4.17 10.45 -1.59
C GLY A 153 -3.43 9.28 -0.95
N VAL A 154 -3.89 8.04 -1.16
CA VAL A 154 -3.26 6.84 -0.61
C VAL A 154 -1.95 6.56 -1.33
N ALA A 155 -0.87 6.46 -0.56
CA ALA A 155 0.52 6.32 -0.99
C ALA A 155 0.91 4.87 -1.33
N PHE A 156 0.01 4.13 -1.98
CA PHE A 156 0.24 2.74 -2.42
C PHE A 156 -0.25 2.54 -3.85
N GLU A 157 0.47 1.82 -4.69
CA GLU A 157 0.08 1.53 -6.07
C GLU A 157 0.11 0.03 -6.34
N MET A 158 -0.95 -0.49 -6.95
CA MET A 158 -0.96 -1.84 -7.49
C MET A 158 -0.32 -1.84 -8.88
N LEU A 159 0.76 -2.60 -9.02
CA LEU A 159 1.48 -2.81 -10.25
C LEU A 159 0.75 -3.80 -11.18
N PRO A 160 1.11 -3.86 -12.48
CA PRO A 160 0.50 -4.79 -13.43
C PRO A 160 0.59 -6.28 -13.03
N ASN A 161 1.56 -6.65 -12.21
CA ASN A 161 1.71 -8.02 -11.70
C ASN A 161 0.86 -8.31 -10.44
N GLY A 162 -0.01 -7.38 -10.03
CA GLY A 162 -0.85 -7.50 -8.85
C GLY A 162 -0.19 -7.14 -7.53
N ARG A 163 1.13 -6.89 -7.48
CA ARG A 163 1.80 -6.48 -6.25
C ARG A 163 1.51 -5.02 -5.93
N ILE A 164 1.34 -4.72 -4.65
CA ILE A 164 1.22 -3.36 -4.16
C ILE A 164 2.57 -2.86 -3.64
N GLU A 165 2.96 -1.66 -4.09
CA GLU A 165 4.17 -0.96 -3.65
C GLU A 165 3.81 0.38 -3.04
N ARG A 166 4.62 0.83 -2.07
CA ARG A 166 4.46 2.15 -1.49
C ARG A 166 5.02 3.21 -2.44
N LEU A 167 4.27 4.28 -2.63
CA LEU A 167 4.74 5.47 -3.32
C LEU A 167 5.50 6.38 -2.36
N LEU A 168 6.72 6.72 -2.74
CA LEU A 168 7.48 7.77 -2.05
C LEU A 168 7.03 9.16 -2.53
N PRO A 169 7.10 10.17 -1.66
CA PRO A 169 6.93 11.56 -2.10
C PRO A 169 7.85 11.86 -3.29
N PRO A 170 7.39 12.56 -4.34
CA PRO A 170 8.17 12.76 -5.56
C PRO A 170 9.57 13.34 -5.34
N VAL A 171 9.70 14.24 -4.37
CA VAL A 171 10.97 14.88 -3.99
C VAL A 171 11.98 13.86 -3.43
N LEU A 172 11.52 12.90 -2.62
CA LEU A 172 12.40 11.91 -1.98
C LEU A 172 12.59 10.66 -2.85
N GLY A 173 11.58 10.28 -3.62
CA GLY A 173 11.56 9.00 -4.34
C GLY A 173 12.63 8.89 -5.40
N GLU A 174 12.79 9.91 -6.24
CA GLU A 174 13.80 9.90 -7.30
C GLU A 174 15.22 10.02 -6.74
N GLU A 175 15.43 10.87 -5.75
CA GLU A 175 16.73 11.04 -5.11
C GLU A 175 17.19 9.74 -4.43
N LEU A 176 16.33 9.09 -3.65
CA LEU A 176 16.65 7.83 -3.00
C LEU A 176 16.98 6.73 -4.02
N LYS A 177 16.20 6.62 -5.11
CA LYS A 177 16.45 5.61 -6.15
C LYS A 177 17.80 5.80 -6.87
N ARG A 178 18.20 7.06 -7.12
CA ARG A 178 19.41 7.39 -7.88
C ARG A 178 20.67 7.44 -7.03
N THR A 179 20.54 7.62 -5.73
CA THR A 179 21.69 7.74 -4.82
C THR A 179 22.50 6.45 -4.82
N LEU A 180 23.81 6.59 -5.03
CA LEU A 180 24.80 5.54 -4.83
C LEU A 180 25.69 5.99 -3.68
N PHE A 181 25.79 5.18 -2.64
CA PHE A 181 26.65 5.48 -1.50
C PHE A 181 28.06 4.97 -1.79
N ASN A 182 29.02 5.88 -1.77
CA ASN A 182 30.44 5.60 -1.94
C ASN A 182 31.22 6.52 -1.00
N THR A 183 31.00 6.34 0.30
CA THR A 183 31.58 7.17 1.36
C THR A 183 33.05 6.83 1.63
N GLY A 184 33.55 5.72 1.06
CA GLY A 184 34.86 5.15 1.35
C GLY A 184 34.88 4.26 2.60
N ASP A 185 33.77 4.17 3.35
CA ASP A 185 33.56 3.24 4.45
C ASP A 185 32.45 2.25 4.10
N ARG A 186 32.84 1.01 3.78
CA ARG A 186 31.89 -0.04 3.36
C ARG A 186 30.78 -0.29 4.38
N THR A 187 31.07 -0.12 5.66
CA THR A 187 30.07 -0.29 6.72
C THR A 187 28.99 0.79 6.63
N LEU A 188 29.39 2.06 6.48
CA LEU A 188 28.46 3.17 6.26
C LEU A 188 27.66 3.01 4.97
N ASP A 189 28.31 2.61 3.87
CA ASP A 189 27.62 2.39 2.59
C ASP A 189 26.53 1.31 2.73
N ASN A 190 26.84 0.18 3.38
CA ASN A 190 25.86 -0.86 3.67
C ASN A 190 24.72 -0.37 4.57
N MET A 191 25.01 0.41 5.61
CA MET A 191 23.99 1.00 6.48
C MET A 191 23.02 1.86 5.67
N LEU A 192 23.53 2.74 4.81
CA LEU A 192 22.73 3.64 4.00
C LEU A 192 21.90 2.89 2.95
N ASP A 193 22.45 1.83 2.36
CA ASP A 193 21.71 0.94 1.45
C ASP A 193 20.57 0.19 2.16
N GLU A 194 20.80 -0.31 3.37
CA GLU A 194 19.76 -0.93 4.20
C GLU A 194 18.64 0.08 4.53
N CYS A 195 18.99 1.31 4.92
CA CYS A 195 18.03 2.38 5.17
C CYS A 195 17.16 2.64 3.94
N ARG A 196 17.80 2.82 2.77
CA ARG A 196 17.12 3.09 1.52
C ARG A 196 16.15 1.98 1.15
N ALA A 197 16.56 0.71 1.28
CA ALA A 197 15.71 -0.42 0.95
C ALA A 197 14.47 -0.48 1.86
N LYS A 198 14.67 -0.34 3.19
CA LYS A 198 13.61 -0.44 4.19
C LYS A 198 12.66 0.77 4.21
N PHE A 199 13.12 1.96 3.83
CA PHE A 199 12.31 3.18 3.88
C PHE A 199 11.08 3.14 2.96
N SER A 200 11.16 2.38 1.88
CA SER A 200 10.07 2.19 0.92
C SER A 200 9.13 1.05 1.28
N ASP A 201 9.37 0.33 2.39
CA ASP A 201 8.57 -0.83 2.75
C ASP A 201 7.11 -0.46 3.05
N ARG A 202 6.18 -1.39 2.78
CA ARG A 202 4.76 -1.22 3.10
C ARG A 202 4.52 -1.27 4.61
N ASN A 203 5.34 -2.01 5.35
CA ASN A 203 5.22 -2.22 6.77
C ASN A 203 5.81 -1.02 7.56
N PRO A 204 5.00 -0.33 8.39
CA PRO A 204 5.47 0.77 9.23
C PRO A 204 6.62 0.39 10.17
N LEU A 205 6.67 -0.85 10.65
CA LEU A 205 7.72 -1.32 11.55
C LEU A 205 9.07 -1.47 10.84
N VAL A 206 9.07 -2.01 9.61
CA VAL A 206 10.29 -2.11 8.79
C VAL A 206 10.82 -0.72 8.45
N ARG A 207 9.94 0.25 8.19
CA ARG A 207 10.35 1.65 7.97
C ARG A 207 10.92 2.30 9.22
N ARG A 208 10.40 1.97 10.41
CA ARG A 208 10.97 2.43 11.67
C ARG A 208 12.41 1.92 11.82
N GLU A 209 12.66 0.65 11.51
CA GLU A 209 14.02 0.11 11.49
C GLU A 209 14.93 0.88 10.51
N ALA A 210 14.39 1.35 9.37
CA ALA A 210 15.14 2.20 8.44
C ALA A 210 15.60 3.51 9.09
N LEU A 211 14.75 4.13 9.91
CA LEU A 211 15.08 5.37 10.62
C LEU A 211 16.10 5.13 11.73
N GLU A 212 15.95 4.05 12.50
CA GLU A 212 16.92 3.64 13.52
C GLU A 212 18.29 3.35 12.86
N ARG A 213 18.28 2.67 11.71
CA ARG A 213 19.51 2.40 10.95
C ARG A 213 20.13 3.67 10.38
N LEU A 214 19.33 4.66 10.01
CA LEU A 214 19.82 5.95 9.52
C LEU A 214 20.51 6.73 10.64
N TRP A 215 20.02 6.57 11.88
CA TRP A 215 20.69 7.11 13.06
C TRP A 215 22.07 6.45 13.29
N ASP A 216 22.18 5.13 13.16
CA ASP A 216 23.48 4.44 13.22
C ASP A 216 24.44 4.96 12.13
N ALA A 217 23.94 5.15 10.91
CA ALA A 217 24.72 5.68 9.80
C ALA A 217 25.23 7.11 10.11
N TRP A 218 24.40 7.94 10.72
CA TRP A 218 24.79 9.28 11.19
C TRP A 218 25.89 9.20 12.26
N GLU A 219 25.76 8.33 13.26
CA GLU A 219 26.80 8.10 14.28
C GLU A 219 28.12 7.63 13.68
N ARG A 220 28.06 6.74 12.67
CA ARG A 220 29.24 6.27 11.95
C ARG A 220 29.88 7.40 11.15
N LEU A 221 29.10 8.18 10.40
CA LEU A 221 29.58 9.31 9.61
C LEU A 221 30.32 10.34 10.50
N LYS A 222 29.76 10.66 11.67
CA LYS A 222 30.42 11.54 12.67
C LYS A 222 31.78 11.00 13.14
N SER A 223 32.00 9.69 13.06
CA SER A 223 33.27 9.07 13.45
C SER A 223 34.31 9.05 12.32
N LEU A 224 33.91 9.37 11.08
CA LEU A 224 34.79 9.36 9.90
C LEU A 224 35.38 10.74 9.58
N ALA A 225 34.64 11.83 9.79
CA ALA A 225 35.08 13.18 9.38
C ALA A 225 36.27 13.70 10.20
N ASP A 226 36.23 13.55 11.53
CA ASP A 226 37.36 13.73 12.45
C ASP A 226 37.28 12.63 13.53
N PRO A 227 38.06 11.54 13.41
CA PRO A 227 38.01 10.42 14.35
C PRO A 227 38.36 10.79 15.80
N SER A 228 39.03 11.93 16.02
CA SER A 228 39.49 12.38 17.33
C SER A 228 38.52 13.35 18.03
N ASP A 229 37.64 14.01 17.27
CA ASP A 229 36.69 15.00 17.79
C ASP A 229 35.35 14.92 17.06
N LYS A 230 34.41 14.16 17.63
CA LYS A 230 33.04 14.02 17.11
C LYS A 230 32.30 15.36 17.01
N LYS A 231 32.57 16.35 17.88
CA LYS A 231 31.91 17.66 17.80
C LYS A 231 32.42 18.43 16.57
N ARG A 232 33.72 18.33 16.30
CA ARG A 232 34.32 18.90 15.10
C ARG A 232 33.85 18.18 13.84
N SER A 233 33.68 16.86 13.87
CA SER A 233 33.09 16.10 12.76
C SER A 233 31.73 16.62 12.35
N VAL A 234 30.84 16.89 13.30
CA VAL A 234 29.50 17.43 12.99
C VAL A 234 29.62 18.74 12.22
N LYS A 235 30.50 19.65 12.65
CA LYS A 235 30.72 20.92 11.94
C LYS A 235 31.20 20.69 10.51
N ILE A 236 32.21 19.84 10.32
CA ILE A 236 32.74 19.48 8.99
C ILE A 236 31.64 18.95 8.08
N ILE A 237 30.82 18.03 8.58
CA ILE A 237 29.74 17.41 7.81
C ILE A 237 28.70 18.46 7.42
N LEU A 238 28.23 19.28 8.36
CA LEU A 238 27.19 20.26 8.10
C LEU A 238 27.68 21.41 7.19
N ASP A 239 28.95 21.82 7.30
CA ASP A 239 29.59 22.79 6.42
C ASP A 239 29.70 22.25 4.98
N ALA A 240 29.86 20.93 4.81
CA ALA A 240 29.88 20.29 3.50
C ALA A 240 28.50 20.20 2.84
N VAL A 241 27.41 20.23 3.62
CA VAL A 241 26.03 20.16 3.11
C VAL A 241 25.59 21.48 2.46
N THR A 242 26.02 22.62 2.99
CA THR A 242 25.60 23.92 2.46
C THR A 242 26.56 25.06 2.81
N SER A 243 26.75 25.98 1.87
CA SER A 243 27.43 27.25 2.09
C SER A 243 26.48 28.40 2.46
N VAL A 244 25.16 28.15 2.53
CA VAL A 244 24.15 29.17 2.84
C VAL A 244 24.05 29.35 4.37
N PRO A 245 24.41 30.52 4.93
CA PRO A 245 24.51 30.68 6.39
C PRO A 245 23.24 30.35 7.16
N LEU A 246 22.08 30.81 6.68
CA LEU A 246 20.80 30.58 7.34
C LEU A 246 20.38 29.11 7.35
N LEU A 247 20.64 28.39 6.25
CA LEU A 247 20.37 26.94 6.19
C LEU A 247 21.34 26.18 7.08
N ARG A 248 22.61 26.59 7.10
CA ARG A 248 23.65 25.98 7.93
C ARG A 248 23.34 26.09 9.42
N GLU A 249 22.90 27.25 9.87
CA GLU A 249 22.47 27.49 11.26
C GLU A 249 21.30 26.56 11.63
N ARG A 250 20.30 26.46 10.74
CA ARG A 250 19.14 25.60 10.97
C ARG A 250 19.50 24.12 11.04
N LEU A 251 20.43 23.67 10.19
CA LEU A 251 20.96 22.31 10.25
C LEU A 251 21.74 22.02 11.55
N GLU A 252 22.46 23.01 12.12
CA GLU A 252 23.13 22.85 13.43
C GLU A 252 22.11 22.62 14.55
N ILE A 253 21.03 23.42 14.55
CA ILE A 253 19.95 23.32 15.51
C ILE A 253 19.29 21.94 15.40
N GLU A 254 18.93 21.52 14.19
CA GLU A 254 18.32 20.21 13.95
C GLU A 254 19.26 19.06 14.37
N ALA A 255 20.54 19.11 14.02
CA ALA A 255 21.51 18.08 14.42
C ALA A 255 21.70 18.00 15.94
N THR A 256 21.65 19.14 16.62
CA THR A 256 21.73 19.20 18.10
C THR A 256 20.50 18.59 18.74
N GLU A 257 19.31 18.93 18.23
CA GLU A 257 18.04 18.40 18.71
C GLU A 257 17.96 16.88 18.50
N LEU A 258 18.32 16.38 17.32
CA LEU A 258 18.36 14.94 17.03
C LEU A 258 19.31 14.20 17.98
N ASN A 259 20.46 14.79 18.29
CA ASN A 259 21.38 14.23 19.28
C ASN A 259 20.82 14.25 20.70
N SER A 260 19.94 15.20 21.04
CA SER A 260 19.22 15.18 22.32
C SER A 260 18.10 14.15 22.36
N ILE A 261 17.44 13.87 21.24
CA ILE A 261 16.36 12.88 21.17
C ILE A 261 16.93 11.45 21.25
N GLY A 262 18.10 11.22 20.64
CA GLY A 262 18.75 9.91 20.59
C GLY A 262 19.54 9.50 21.83
N ASN A 263 19.74 10.40 22.81
CA ASN A 263 20.43 10.14 24.08
C ASN A 263 19.46 10.19 25.27
#